data_AF-A0A0Q7Q9Z8-F1
#
_entry.id   AF-A0A0Q7Q9Z8-F1
#
_cell.length_a   1.000
_cell.length_b   1.000
_cell.length_c   1.000
_cell.angle_alpha   90.00
_cell.angle_beta   90.00
_cell.angle_gamma   90.00
#
_symmetry.space_group_name_H-M   'P 1'
#
loop_
_entity.id
_entity.type
_entity.pdbx_description
1 polymer ?
#
loop_
_entity_poly.entity_id
_entity_poly.type
_entity_poly.pdbx_seq_one_letter_code
_entity_poly.pdbx_strand_id
1 'polypeptide(L)'
;MGVWAGRIKVAAVALAVVVAVWILDRLADVEWPEGAVPVVRAVLLVAAVAIAGIAYQTWSTNPPRTPLVVSSMIVSLVGGAAFASAVTSAPSGEVLTSGPLPVVGVVALVFAVVALTAESSKRSPTT
;
A
#
# COMPACT_ATOMS: atom_id res chain seq x y z
N MET A 1 -17.72 -4.37 15.13
CA MET A 1 -16.32 -4.83 15.06
C MET A 1 -15.96 -5.46 13.70
N GLY A 2 -16.85 -6.21 13.03
CA GLY A 2 -16.52 -6.94 11.77
C GLY A 2 -16.07 -6.08 10.58
N VAL A 3 -16.69 -4.92 10.33
CA VAL A 3 -16.36 -4.07 9.16
C VAL A 3 -14.94 -3.48 9.25
N TRP A 4 -14.49 -3.15 10.47
CA TRP A 4 -13.21 -2.50 10.67
C TRP A 4 -12.03 -3.48 10.60
N ALA A 5 -12.16 -4.63 11.26
CA ALA A 5 -11.22 -5.73 11.09
C ALA A 5 -11.14 -6.18 9.62
N GLY A 6 -12.25 -6.16 8.89
CA GLY A 6 -12.29 -6.42 7.46
C GLY A 6 -11.44 -5.44 6.64
N ARG A 7 -11.57 -4.13 6.88
CA ARG A 7 -10.79 -3.10 6.18
C ARG A 7 -9.28 -3.25 6.41
N ILE A 8 -8.86 -3.52 7.64
CA ILE A 8 -7.44 -3.70 7.95
C ILE A 8 -6.87 -4.93 7.26
N LYS A 9 -7.63 -6.03 7.21
CA LYS A 9 -7.24 -7.23 6.45
C LYS A 9 -7.07 -6.91 4.96
N VAL A 10 -7.99 -6.14 4.37
CA VAL A 10 -7.88 -5.70 2.97
C VAL A 10 -6.62 -4.87 2.75
N ALA A 11 -6.33 -3.90 3.63
CA ALA A 11 -5.11 -3.09 3.53
C ALA A 11 -3.83 -3.95 3.67
N ALA A 12 -3.83 -4.93 4.57
CA ALA A 12 -2.70 -5.84 4.75
C ALA A 12 -2.48 -6.75 3.53
N VAL A 13 -3.56 -7.29 2.94
CA VAL A 13 -3.47 -8.09 1.71
C VAL A 13 -2.99 -7.24 0.53
N ALA A 14 -3.52 -6.03 0.37
CA ALA A 14 -3.07 -5.09 -0.66
C ALA A 14 -1.57 -4.77 -0.51
N LEU A 15 -1.11 -4.56 0.73
CA LEU A 15 0.31 -4.34 1.00
C LEU A 15 1.15 -5.57 0.67
N ALA A 16 0.68 -6.77 1.02
CA ALA A 16 1.39 -8.01 0.72
C ALA A 16 1.58 -8.19 -0.79
N VAL A 17 0.58 -7.85 -1.60
CA VAL A 17 0.68 -7.85 -3.07
C VAL A 17 1.74 -6.85 -3.54
N VAL A 18 1.70 -5.61 -3.05
CA VAL A 18 2.68 -4.56 -3.39
C VAL A 18 4.11 -5.01 -3.08
N VAL A 19 4.34 -5.56 -1.88
CA VAL A 19 5.66 -6.03 -1.45
C VAL A 19 6.11 -7.24 -2.25
N ALA A 20 5.23 -8.24 -2.46
CA ALA A 20 5.58 -9.44 -3.22
C ALA A 20 6.01 -9.10 -4.65
N VAL A 21 5.24 -8.25 -5.34
CA VAL A 21 5.60 -7.83 -6.70
C VAL A 21 6.86 -6.98 -6.72
N TRP A 22 7.05 -6.08 -5.75
CA TRP A 22 8.31 -5.32 -5.66
C TRP A 22 9.52 -6.24 -5.47
N ILE A 23 9.42 -7.28 -4.63
CA ILE A 23 10.47 -8.29 -4.46
C ILE A 23 10.72 -9.04 -5.78
N LEU A 24 9.66 -9.53 -6.43
CA LEU A 24 9.77 -10.30 -7.67
C LEU A 24 10.40 -9.47 -8.80
N ASP A 25 9.96 -8.22 -8.98
CA ASP A 25 10.43 -7.33 -10.05
C ASP A 25 11.79 -6.71 -9.76
N ARG A 26 12.17 -6.45 -8.50
CA ARG A 26 13.40 -5.69 -8.16
C ARG A 26 14.50 -6.49 -7.49
N LEU A 27 14.16 -7.52 -6.72
CA LEU A 27 15.15 -8.31 -5.99
C LEU A 27 15.40 -9.66 -6.65
N ALA A 28 14.35 -10.30 -7.17
CA ALA A 28 14.45 -11.60 -7.81
C ALA A 28 14.59 -11.52 -9.35
N ASP A 29 14.44 -10.32 -9.92
CA ASP A 29 14.56 -10.05 -11.36
C ASP A 29 13.77 -11.04 -12.22
N VAL A 30 12.51 -11.30 -11.81
CA VAL A 30 11.66 -12.29 -12.46
C VAL A 30 11.17 -11.76 -13.80
N GLU A 31 11.44 -12.52 -14.86
CA GLU A 31 10.84 -12.29 -16.17
C GLU A 31 9.33 -12.55 -16.11
N TRP A 32 8.55 -11.50 -16.39
CA TRP A 32 7.10 -11.61 -16.40
C TRP A 32 6.61 -12.26 -17.71
N PRO A 33 5.59 -13.15 -17.65
CA PRO A 33 4.99 -13.71 -18.85
C PRO A 33 4.48 -12.64 -19.82
N GLU A 34 4.47 -12.95 -21.11
CA GLU A 34 3.95 -12.05 -22.14
C GLU A 34 2.52 -11.59 -21.80
N GLY A 35 2.28 -10.27 -21.86
CA GLY A 35 0.99 -9.66 -21.54
C GLY A 35 0.66 -9.55 -20.04
N ALA A 36 1.45 -10.13 -19.13
CA ALA A 36 1.20 -10.05 -17.69
C ALA A 36 1.52 -8.65 -17.12
N VAL A 37 2.56 -7.99 -17.62
CA VAL A 37 3.02 -6.67 -17.15
C VAL A 37 1.90 -5.64 -16.97
N PRO A 38 1.05 -5.34 -17.97
CA PRO A 38 -0.03 -4.35 -17.80
C PRO A 38 -1.05 -4.75 -16.74
N VAL A 39 -1.35 -6.05 -16.59
CA VAL A 39 -2.26 -6.57 -15.58
C VAL A 39 -1.66 -6.39 -14.18
N VAL A 40 -0.39 -6.74 -14.01
CA VAL A 40 0.34 -6.59 -12.74
C VAL A 40 0.38 -5.11 -12.34
N ARG A 41 0.71 -4.21 -13.28
CA ARG A 41 0.68 -2.76 -13.05
C ARG A 41 -0.69 -2.27 -12.60
N ALA A 42 -1.77 -2.74 -13.24
CA ALA A 42 -3.13 -2.37 -12.84
C ALA A 42 -3.47 -2.86 -11.41
N VAL A 43 -3.10 -4.11 -11.08
CA VAL A 43 -3.29 -4.66 -9.73
C VAL A 43 -2.54 -3.85 -8.68
N LEU A 44 -1.30 -3.43 -8.97
CA LEU A 44 -0.50 -2.59 -8.09
C LEU A 44 -1.14 -1.22 -7.84
N LEU A 45 -1.67 -0.58 -8.87
CA LEU A 45 -2.37 0.70 -8.74
C LEU A 45 -3.63 0.55 -7.89
N VAL A 46 -4.41 -0.52 -8.12
CA VAL A 46 -5.61 -0.82 -7.31
C VAL A 46 -5.23 -1.07 -5.85
N ALA A 47 -4.16 -1.81 -5.59
CA ALA A 47 -3.67 -2.07 -4.23
C ALA A 47 -3.24 -0.78 -3.52
N ALA A 48 -2.47 0.10 -4.19
CA ALA A 48 -2.07 1.40 -3.65
C ALA A 48 -3.29 2.28 -3.33
N VAL A 49 -4.28 2.34 -4.23
CA VAL A 49 -5.53 3.07 -4.03
C VAL A 49 -6.33 2.50 -2.86
N ALA A 50 -6.40 1.17 -2.72
CA ALA A 50 -7.11 0.53 -1.61
C ALA A 50 -6.50 0.93 -0.25
N ILE A 51 -5.16 0.89 -0.13
CA ILE A 51 -4.46 1.29 1.10
C ILE A 51 -4.73 2.76 1.42
N ALA A 52 -4.54 3.66 0.45
CA ALA A 52 -4.75 5.09 0.62
C ALA A 52 -6.22 5.41 0.96
N GLY A 53 -7.17 4.76 0.30
CA GLY A 53 -8.59 4.90 0.55
C GLY A 53 -8.98 4.47 1.97
N ILE A 54 -8.44 3.34 2.46
CA ILE A 54 -8.71 2.86 3.82
C ILE A 54 -8.10 3.81 4.87
N ALA A 55 -6.87 4.29 4.65
CA ALA A 55 -6.23 5.25 5.55
C ALA A 55 -7.01 6.57 5.61
N TYR A 56 -7.44 7.09 4.45
CA TYR A 56 -8.27 8.27 4.35
C TYR A 56 -9.61 8.10 5.06
N GLN A 57 -10.33 7.00 4.81
CA GLN A 57 -11.60 6.71 5.47
C GLN A 57 -11.44 6.61 6.99
N THR A 58 -10.34 6.03 7.45
CA THR A 58 -10.02 5.93 8.89
C THR A 58 -9.84 7.33 9.50
N TRP A 59 -9.09 8.20 8.85
CA TRP A 59 -8.89 9.59 9.28
C TRP A 59 -10.17 10.44 9.20
N SER A 60 -10.98 10.24 8.17
CA SER A 60 -12.19 11.03 7.91
C SER A 60 -13.30 10.73 8.90
N THR A 61 -13.49 9.44 9.25
CA THR A 61 -14.66 8.98 10.02
C THR A 61 -14.44 8.81 11.53
N ASN A 62 -13.22 9.00 12.03
CA ASN A 62 -12.89 8.75 13.45
C ASN A 62 -12.32 9.99 14.18
N PRO A 63 -13.17 10.81 14.80
CA PRO A 63 -12.76 11.77 15.83
C PRO A 63 -12.71 11.13 17.23
N PRO A 64 -11.75 11.50 18.11
CA PRO A 64 -10.61 12.38 17.87
C PRO A 64 -9.50 11.68 17.06
N ARG A 65 -8.81 12.45 16.19
CA ARG A 65 -7.75 11.93 15.32
C ARG A 65 -6.44 11.81 16.08
N THR A 66 -5.96 10.59 16.28
CA THR A 66 -4.63 10.35 16.87
C THR A 66 -3.54 10.75 15.88
N PRO A 67 -2.34 11.16 16.34
CA PRO A 67 -1.22 11.46 15.45
C PRO A 67 -0.90 10.30 14.49
N LEU A 68 -1.00 9.04 14.98
CA LEU A 68 -0.80 7.85 14.14
C LEU A 68 -1.80 7.76 12.99
N VAL A 69 -3.08 8.05 13.23
CA VAL A 69 -4.11 8.05 12.17
C VAL A 69 -3.81 9.13 11.13
N VAL A 70 -3.43 10.34 11.57
CA VAL A 70 -3.05 11.44 10.65
C VAL A 70 -1.82 11.07 9.83
N SER A 71 -0.76 10.56 10.47
CA SER A 71 0.46 10.13 9.79
C SER A 71 0.18 9.00 8.80
N SER A 72 -0.65 8.01 9.17
CA SER A 72 -1.00 6.91 8.27
C SER A 72 -1.67 7.41 7.00
N MET A 73 -2.58 8.38 7.11
CA MET A 73 -3.24 9.00 5.97
C MET A 73 -2.24 9.73 5.06
N ILE A 74 -1.41 10.62 5.62
CA ILE A 74 -0.43 11.38 4.84
C ILE A 74 0.57 10.45 4.14
N VAL A 75 1.16 9.51 4.90
CA VAL A 75 2.19 8.61 4.38
C VAL A 75 1.60 7.63 3.36
N SER A 76 0.34 7.18 3.52
CA SER A 76 -0.31 6.34 2.51
C SER A 76 -0.52 7.06 1.18
N LEU A 77 -0.83 8.35 1.21
CA LEU A 77 -1.01 9.16 0.00
C LEU A 77 0.33 9.40 -0.70
N VAL A 78 1.34 9.80 0.06
CA VAL A 78 2.70 10.01 -0.47
C VAL A 78 3.27 8.71 -1.03
N GLY A 79 3.15 7.61 -0.26
CA GLY A 79 3.61 6.29 -0.68
C GLY A 79 2.87 5.76 -1.89
N GLY A 80 1.55 5.88 -1.90
CA GLY A 80 0.71 5.50 -3.05
C GLY A 80 1.04 6.30 -4.30
N ALA A 81 1.26 7.61 -4.19
CA ALA A 81 1.65 8.46 -5.32
C ALA A 81 3.05 8.13 -5.85
N ALA A 82 4.03 7.94 -4.96
CA ALA A 82 5.38 7.53 -5.34
C ALA A 82 5.38 6.16 -6.03
N PHE A 83 4.60 5.22 -5.51
CA PHE A 83 4.47 3.88 -6.08
C PHE A 83 3.72 3.88 -7.42
N ALA A 84 2.65 4.66 -7.54
CA ALA A 84 1.94 4.84 -8.80
C ALA A 84 2.85 5.46 -9.87
N SER A 85 3.64 6.49 -9.50
CA SER A 85 4.64 7.08 -10.38
C SER A 85 5.65 6.04 -10.85
N ALA A 86 6.17 5.21 -9.94
CA ALA A 86 7.07 4.12 -10.28
C ALA A 86 6.47 3.12 -11.28
N VAL A 87 5.19 2.77 -11.14
CA VAL A 87 4.46 1.88 -12.06
C VAL A 87 4.23 2.54 -13.42
N THR A 88 3.86 3.83 -13.45
CA THR A 88 3.53 4.52 -14.71
C THR A 88 4.75 4.95 -15.50
N SER A 89 5.87 5.21 -14.83
CA SER A 89 7.14 5.60 -15.46
C SER A 89 8.03 4.42 -15.84
N ALA A 90 7.58 3.19 -15.54
CA ALA A 90 8.29 1.97 -15.89
C ALA A 90 8.37 1.78 -17.43
N PRO A 91 9.54 1.46 -18.00
CA PRO A 91 9.70 1.13 -19.42
C PRO A 91 8.80 -0.03 -19.87
N SER A 92 8.50 -0.11 -21.17
CA SER A 92 7.72 -1.23 -21.72
C SER A 92 8.41 -2.56 -21.43
N GLY A 93 7.71 -3.46 -20.74
CA GLY A 93 8.23 -4.77 -20.34
C GLY A 93 8.59 -4.90 -18.86
N GLU A 94 8.78 -3.79 -18.13
CA GLU A 94 9.03 -3.82 -16.68
C GLU A 94 7.75 -3.55 -15.87
N VAL A 95 7.64 -4.03 -14.64
CA VAL A 95 6.48 -3.67 -13.80
C VAL A 95 6.71 -2.34 -13.08
N LEU A 96 7.91 -2.11 -12.58
CA LEU A 96 8.30 -0.88 -11.88
C LEU A 96 9.41 -0.14 -12.66
N THR A 97 9.82 1.02 -12.17
CA THR A 97 11.01 1.72 -12.66
C THR A 97 12.23 1.38 -11.81
N SER A 98 13.44 1.45 -12.36
CA SER A 98 14.71 1.16 -11.65
C SER A 98 15.21 2.24 -10.69
N GLY A 99 14.42 3.30 -10.49
CA GLY A 99 14.75 4.39 -9.56
C GLY A 99 14.41 4.10 -8.09
N PRO A 100 14.56 5.11 -7.21
CA PRO A 100 14.24 4.99 -5.79
C PRO A 100 12.73 5.04 -5.48
N LEU A 101 11.91 5.50 -6.41
CA LEU A 101 10.46 5.68 -6.22
C LEU A 101 9.70 4.42 -5.78
N PRO A 102 9.93 3.21 -6.35
CA PRO A 102 9.27 2.00 -5.88
C PRO A 102 9.62 1.70 -4.42
N VAL A 103 10.88 1.88 -4.01
CA VAL A 103 11.33 1.64 -2.63
C VAL A 103 10.66 2.62 -1.67
N VAL A 104 10.68 3.92 -1.99
CA VAL A 104 10.02 4.96 -1.21
C VAL A 104 8.53 4.67 -1.06
N GLY A 105 7.87 4.28 -2.17
CA GLY A 105 6.47 3.90 -2.19
C GLY A 105 6.18 2.73 -1.26
N VAL A 106 6.94 1.64 -1.36
CA VAL A 106 6.78 0.44 -0.52
C VAL A 106 6.98 0.77 0.95
N VAL A 107 8.09 1.44 1.32
CA VAL A 107 8.39 1.77 2.71
C VAL A 107 7.29 2.64 3.33
N ALA A 108 6.82 3.64 2.59
CA ALA A 108 5.71 4.49 3.04
C ALA A 108 4.41 3.70 3.22
N LEU A 109 4.04 2.85 2.25
CA LEU A 109 2.84 2.01 2.35
C LEU A 109 2.91 1.02 3.52
N VAL A 110 4.08 0.42 3.78
CA VAL A 110 4.33 -0.42 4.95
C VAL A 110 4.08 0.36 6.23
N PHE A 111 4.69 1.55 6.36
CA PHE A 111 4.51 2.39 7.54
C PHE A 111 3.04 2.76 7.76
N ALA A 112 2.32 3.12 6.70
CA ALA A 112 0.91 3.48 6.80
C ALA A 112 0.05 2.32 7.32
N VAL A 113 0.25 1.10 6.82
CA VAL A 113 -0.51 -0.08 7.27
C VAL A 113 -0.12 -0.48 8.69
N VAL A 114 1.16 -0.37 9.07
CA VAL A 114 1.60 -0.58 10.46
C VAL A 114 0.95 0.42 11.42
N ALA A 115 0.87 1.69 11.04
CA ALA A 115 0.20 2.70 11.86
C ALA A 115 -1.30 2.41 12.02
N LEU A 116 -1.98 1.98 10.95
CA LEU A 116 -3.39 1.58 10.99
C LEU A 116 -3.64 0.35 11.88
N THR A 117 -2.78 -0.66 11.78
CA THR A 117 -2.89 -1.88 12.60
C THR A 117 -2.59 -1.60 14.08
N ALA A 118 -1.59 -0.77 14.38
CA ALA A 118 -1.28 -0.38 15.76
C ALA A 118 -2.43 0.38 16.43
N GLU A 119 -3.09 1.30 15.70
CA GLU A 119 -4.31 1.96 16.17
C GLU A 119 -5.44 0.94 16.41
N SER A 120 -5.48 -0.13 15.62
CA SER A 120 -6.44 -1.24 15.79
C SER A 120 -6.31 -2.06 17.02
N SER A 121 -5.09 -2.41 17.36
CA SER A 121 -4.83 -3.15 18.59
C SER A 121 -5.20 -2.31 19.82
N LYS A 122 -4.97 -0.99 19.80
CA LYS A 122 -5.33 -0.09 20.92
C LYS A 122 -6.83 0.02 21.17
N ARG A 123 -7.65 -0.10 20.12
CA ARG A 123 -9.12 -0.03 20.23
C ARG A 123 -9.78 -1.37 20.57
N SER A 124 -9.01 -2.46 20.55
CA SER A 124 -9.46 -3.80 20.90
C SER A 124 -8.77 -4.26 22.18
N PRO A 125 -9.00 -3.61 23.35
CA PRO A 125 -8.55 -4.19 24.61
C PRO A 125 -9.35 -5.48 24.82
N THR A 126 -8.65 -6.60 24.81
CA THR A 126 -9.17 -7.90 25.22
C THR A 126 -9.77 -7.80 26.62
N THR A 127 -11.09 -7.95 26.70
CA THR A 127 -11.76 -8.65 27.82
C THR A 127 -11.25 -10.08 27.93
#